data_AF-A0AA41G3A2-F1
#
_entry.id   AF-A0AA41G3A2-F1
#
_cell.length_a   1.000
_cell.length_b   1.000
_cell.length_c   1.000
_cell.angle_alpha   90.00
_cell.angle_beta   90.00
_cell.angle_gamma   90.00
#
_symmetry.space_group_name_H-M   'P 1'
#
loop_
_entity.id
_entity.type
_entity.pdbx_description
1 polymer ?
#
loop_
_entity_poly.entity_id
_entity_poly.type
_entity_poly.pdbx_seq_one_letter_code
_entity_poly.pdbx_strand_id
1 'polypeptide(L)'
;MFPVDARFRQLSAPLSVAAVVAGALLVVPPLVLGELTARAYLLTTAPVIIAIASATPYAVLVGVGTLPVLYAGLGSYASPRGIPRGGERPDLGTALRHATAGVGYALAAAILGAVGIGIDMASPAVASVPTALEPSFFHLGGVVVGALYVGCQLWRYDAAVRQPDPRVIGATVVLGGLLAVSPAVALWVFGGGGL
;
A
#
# COMPACT_ATOMS: atom_id res chain seq x y z
N MET A 1 -10.53 -25.31 18.80
CA MET A 1 -9.39 -24.36 18.74
C MET A 1 -9.04 -24.17 17.27
N PHE A 2 -9.53 -23.11 16.62
CA PHE A 2 -9.11 -22.82 15.25
C PHE A 2 -7.61 -22.52 15.28
N PRO A 3 -6.78 -23.17 14.44
CA PRO A 3 -5.35 -22.94 14.49
C PRO A 3 -5.09 -21.46 14.24
N VAL A 4 -4.24 -20.86 15.07
CA VAL A 4 -3.83 -19.44 15.03
C VAL A 4 -3.42 -19.05 13.59
N ASP A 5 -2.87 -20.01 12.86
CA ASP A 5 -2.48 -19.94 11.45
C ASP A 5 -3.62 -19.49 10.51
N ALA A 6 -4.85 -19.98 10.73
CA ALA A 6 -5.99 -19.67 9.86
C ALA A 6 -6.48 -18.22 10.01
N ARG A 7 -6.38 -17.65 11.22
CA ARG A 7 -6.75 -16.25 11.49
C ARG A 7 -5.65 -15.29 11.02
N PHE A 8 -4.38 -15.61 11.30
CA PHE A 8 -3.25 -14.81 10.83
C PHE A 8 -3.20 -14.72 9.30
N ARG A 9 -3.43 -15.84 8.61
CA ARG A 9 -3.43 -15.87 7.15
C ARG A 9 -4.56 -15.05 6.53
N GLN A 10 -5.71 -14.89 7.20
CA GLN A 10 -6.79 -14.03 6.72
C GLN A 10 -6.44 -12.54 6.81
N LEU A 11 -5.69 -12.15 7.84
CA LEU A 11 -5.32 -10.76 8.12
C LEU A 11 -3.87 -10.45 7.70
N SER A 12 -3.21 -11.35 6.98
CA SER A 12 -1.77 -11.23 6.68
C SER A 12 -1.43 -9.98 5.89
N ALA A 13 -2.17 -9.67 4.82
CA ALA A 13 -1.95 -8.46 4.05
C ALA A 13 -2.09 -7.16 4.88
N PRO A 14 -3.23 -6.90 5.58
CA PRO A 14 -3.36 -5.67 6.36
C PRO A 14 -2.40 -5.63 7.55
N LEU A 15 -2.12 -6.75 8.22
CA LEU A 15 -1.18 -6.78 9.34
C LEU A 15 0.26 -6.55 8.89
N SER A 16 0.69 -7.16 7.79
CA SER A 16 2.05 -6.96 7.23
C SER A 16 2.24 -5.50 6.80
N VAL A 17 1.26 -4.92 6.11
CA VAL A 17 1.35 -3.51 5.70
C VAL A 17 1.37 -2.59 6.92
N ALA A 18 0.48 -2.80 7.90
CA ALA A 18 0.46 -2.02 9.13
C ALA A 18 1.76 -2.14 9.93
N ALA A 19 2.32 -3.35 10.04
CA ALA A 19 3.58 -3.59 10.73
C ALA A 19 4.75 -2.88 10.03
N VAL A 20 4.79 -2.90 8.69
CA VAL A 20 5.84 -2.21 7.92
C VAL A 20 5.69 -0.69 8.05
N VAL A 21 4.49 -0.14 7.98
CA VAL A 21 4.25 1.30 8.17
C VAL A 21 4.63 1.72 9.59
N ALA A 22 4.18 0.99 10.61
CA ALA A 22 4.50 1.29 12.01
C ALA A 22 6.01 1.17 12.28
N GLY A 23 6.64 0.10 11.79
CA GLY A 23 8.09 -0.08 11.87
C GLY A 23 8.84 1.04 11.18
N ALA A 24 8.41 1.45 9.98
CA ALA A 24 9.02 2.56 9.26
C ALA A 24 8.92 3.87 10.05
N LEU A 25 7.73 4.23 10.55
CA LEU A 25 7.52 5.45 11.32
C LEU A 25 8.30 5.49 12.63
N LEU A 26 8.43 4.34 13.32
CA LEU A 26 9.07 4.27 14.63
C LEU A 26 10.58 4.15 14.55
N VAL A 27 11.09 3.35 13.61
CA VAL A 27 12.50 2.91 13.58
C VAL A 27 13.31 3.71 12.58
N VAL A 28 12.75 4.07 11.43
CA VAL A 28 13.56 4.68 10.36
C VAL A 28 14.05 6.09 10.72
N PRO A 29 13.23 7.01 11.25
CA PRO A 29 13.72 8.34 11.65
C PRO A 29 14.91 8.30 12.62
N PRO A 30 14.87 7.56 13.75
CA PRO A 30 16.00 7.52 14.67
C PRO A 30 17.20 6.73 14.13
N LEU A 31 16.96 5.70 13.31
CA LEU A 31 18.04 4.90 12.73
C LEU A 31 18.89 5.73 11.76
N VAL A 32 18.25 6.53 10.90
CA VAL A 32 18.97 7.30 9.88
C VAL A 32 19.58 8.57 10.46
N LEU A 33 18.90 9.22 11.41
CA LEU A 33 19.38 10.45 12.04
C LEU A 33 20.33 10.20 13.22
N GLY A 34 20.54 8.94 13.60
CA GLY A 34 21.44 8.54 14.69
C GLY A 34 20.98 8.98 16.09
N GLU A 35 19.79 9.58 16.20
CA GLU A 35 19.29 10.20 17.42
C GLU A 35 17.80 9.89 17.65
N LEU A 36 17.45 9.44 18.86
CA LEU A 36 16.07 9.30 19.34
C LEU A 36 15.56 10.63 19.89
N THR A 37 15.43 11.65 19.04
CA THR A 37 15.00 13.00 19.45
C THR A 37 13.63 13.37 18.89
N ALA A 38 12.91 14.26 19.59
CA ALA A 38 11.63 14.80 19.13
C ALA A 38 11.74 15.49 17.76
N ARG A 39 12.91 16.06 17.44
CA ARG A 39 13.23 16.68 16.16
C ARG A 39 13.16 15.69 15.00
N ALA A 40 13.73 14.50 15.15
CA ALA A 40 13.71 13.43 14.14
C ALA A 40 12.28 13.02 13.76
N TYR A 41 11.41 12.88 14.77
CA TYR A 41 10.00 12.56 14.57
C TYR A 41 9.20 13.73 13.98
N LEU A 42 9.48 14.99 14.38
CA LEU A 42 8.80 16.16 13.80
C LEU A 42 9.09 16.33 12.31
N LEU A 43 10.35 16.17 11.90
CA LEU A 43 10.79 16.30 10.49
C LEU A 43 10.16 15.25 9.58
N THR A 44 9.87 14.06 10.10
CA THR A 44 9.22 12.98 9.34
C THR A 44 7.69 13.03 9.42
N THR A 45 7.13 13.56 10.51
CA THR A 45 5.67 13.67 10.70
C THR A 45 5.02 14.68 9.75
N ALA A 46 5.66 15.84 9.52
CA ALA A 46 5.08 16.86 8.65
C ALA A 46 4.87 16.38 7.20
N PRO A 47 5.85 15.76 6.51
CA PRO A 47 5.64 15.13 5.21
C PRO A 47 4.56 14.06 5.22
N VAL A 48 4.46 13.25 6.29
CA VAL A 48 3.42 12.21 6.42
C VAL A 48 2.03 12.81 6.47
N ILE A 49 1.81 13.88 7.24
CA ILE A 49 0.51 14.56 7.31
C ILE A 49 0.12 15.11 5.93
N ILE A 50 1.05 15.79 5.25
CA ILE A 50 0.83 16.34 3.91
C ILE A 50 0.51 15.21 2.94
N ALA A 51 1.29 14.13 2.95
CA ALA A 51 1.08 12.99 2.06
C ALA A 51 -0.28 12.32 2.29
N ILE A 52 -0.73 12.16 3.53
CA ILE A 52 -2.07 11.62 3.83
C ILE A 52 -3.14 12.55 3.26
N ALA A 53 -3.06 13.85 3.54
CA ALA A 53 -4.05 14.82 3.07
C ALA A 53 -4.12 14.84 1.53
N SER A 54 -2.97 14.91 0.87
CA SER A 54 -2.87 14.94 -0.61
C SER A 54 -3.24 13.61 -1.26
N ALA A 55 -2.92 12.48 -0.63
CA ALA A 55 -3.20 11.16 -1.19
C ALA A 55 -4.62 10.66 -0.94
N THR A 56 -5.34 11.21 0.05
CA THR A 56 -6.70 10.74 0.41
C THR A 56 -7.68 10.73 -0.77
N PRO A 57 -7.81 11.80 -1.59
CA PRO A 57 -8.71 11.78 -2.75
C PRO A 57 -8.36 10.67 -3.75
N TYR A 58 -7.06 10.50 -4.03
CA TYR A 58 -6.60 9.44 -4.93
C TYR A 58 -6.78 8.04 -4.33
N ALA A 59 -6.53 7.86 -3.04
CA ALA A 59 -6.73 6.59 -2.35
C ALA A 59 -8.21 6.15 -2.42
N VAL A 60 -9.14 7.09 -2.29
CA VAL A 60 -10.58 6.84 -2.52
C VAL A 60 -10.84 6.41 -3.97
N LEU A 61 -10.24 7.09 -4.95
CA LEU A 61 -10.35 6.70 -6.36
C LEU A 61 -9.78 5.29 -6.62
N VAL A 62 -8.66 4.92 -6.00
CA VAL A 62 -8.11 3.57 -6.11
C VAL A 62 -9.04 2.54 -5.51
N GLY A 63 -9.54 2.77 -4.29
CA GLY A 63 -10.43 1.83 -3.61
C GLY A 63 -11.79 1.66 -4.30
N VAL A 64 -12.39 2.75 -4.77
CA VAL A 64 -13.70 2.72 -5.44
C VAL A 64 -13.57 2.34 -6.91
N GLY A 65 -12.57 2.89 -7.61
CA GLY A 65 -12.34 2.67 -9.03
C GLY A 65 -11.92 1.25 -9.39
N THR A 66 -11.51 0.46 -8.39
CA THR A 66 -11.21 -0.98 -8.55
C THR A 66 -12.39 -1.90 -8.24
N LEU A 67 -13.55 -1.36 -7.81
CA LEU A 67 -14.77 -2.15 -7.67
C LEU A 67 -15.17 -2.92 -8.94
N PRO A 68 -15.05 -2.38 -10.17
CA PRO A 68 -15.32 -3.15 -11.38
C PRO A 68 -14.51 -4.45 -11.48
N VAL A 69 -13.27 -4.46 -10.97
CA VAL A 69 -12.42 -5.67 -10.92
C VAL A 69 -12.99 -6.72 -9.96
N LEU A 70 -13.53 -6.28 -8.82
CA LEU A 70 -14.23 -7.14 -7.87
C LEU A 70 -15.54 -7.69 -8.46
N TYR A 71 -16.36 -6.83 -9.06
CA TYR A 71 -17.64 -7.21 -9.66
C TYR A 71 -17.46 -8.14 -10.86
N ALA A 72 -16.34 -8.04 -11.59
CA ALA A 72 -15.97 -8.97 -12.65
C ALA A 72 -15.43 -10.32 -12.13
N GLY A 73 -15.30 -10.50 -10.81
CA GLY A 73 -14.74 -11.73 -10.22
C GLY A 73 -13.25 -11.90 -10.48
N LEU A 74 -12.52 -10.81 -10.79
CA LEU A 74 -11.12 -10.86 -11.19
C LEU A 74 -10.17 -10.70 -10.01
N GLY A 75 -10.55 -9.99 -8.95
CA GLY A 75 -9.63 -9.76 -7.84
C GLY A 75 -10.24 -8.99 -6.68
N SER A 76 -9.57 -8.99 -5.54
CA SER A 76 -10.01 -8.24 -4.38
C SER A 76 -8.84 -7.75 -3.53
N TYR A 77 -8.86 -6.48 -3.09
CA TYR A 77 -7.91 -5.98 -2.10
C TYR A 77 -8.10 -6.61 -0.71
N ALA A 78 -9.32 -7.02 -0.36
CA ALA A 78 -9.64 -7.49 0.97
C ALA A 78 -9.32 -8.96 1.18
N SER A 79 -9.83 -9.84 0.31
CA SER A 79 -9.72 -11.29 0.49
C SER A 79 -10.03 -12.07 -0.78
N PRO A 80 -9.25 -13.13 -1.10
CA PRO A 80 -9.56 -14.10 -2.13
C PRO A 80 -10.93 -14.76 -1.98
N ARG A 81 -11.40 -14.94 -0.73
CA ARG A 81 -12.69 -15.58 -0.44
C ARG A 81 -13.89 -14.71 -0.79
N GLY A 82 -13.69 -13.40 -0.90
CA GLY A 82 -14.74 -12.45 -1.27
C GLY A 82 -14.87 -12.27 -2.79
N ILE A 83 -14.09 -12.99 -3.59
CA ILE A 83 -14.21 -12.93 -5.06
C ILE A 83 -15.46 -13.74 -5.45
N PRO A 84 -16.46 -13.13 -6.11
CA PRO A 84 -17.66 -13.83 -6.55
C PRO A 84 -17.33 -15.00 -7.48
N ARG A 85 -18.11 -16.09 -7.41
CA ARG A 85 -17.98 -17.25 -8.29
C ARG A 85 -19.24 -17.44 -9.11
N GLY A 86 -19.09 -17.87 -10.36
CA GLY A 86 -20.25 -18.31 -11.17
C GLY A 86 -21.32 -17.25 -11.43
N GLY A 87 -20.94 -16.00 -11.71
CA GLY A 87 -21.90 -14.93 -12.07
C GLY A 87 -22.61 -14.28 -10.88
N GLU A 88 -22.32 -14.69 -9.65
CA GLU A 88 -22.79 -14.04 -8.43
C GLU A 88 -22.25 -12.60 -8.33
N ARG A 89 -23.01 -11.71 -7.69
CA ARG A 89 -22.56 -10.36 -7.36
C ARG A 89 -22.00 -10.30 -5.94
N PRO A 90 -20.95 -9.51 -5.69
CA PRO A 90 -20.45 -9.29 -4.34
C PRO A 90 -21.51 -8.56 -3.51
N ASP A 91 -21.67 -8.96 -2.25
CA ASP A 91 -22.51 -8.24 -1.31
C ASP A 91 -21.90 -6.87 -0.94
N LEU A 92 -22.72 -5.99 -0.35
CA LEU A 92 -22.28 -4.65 0.04
C LEU A 92 -21.11 -4.69 1.02
N GLY A 93 -21.11 -5.66 1.95
CA GLY A 93 -20.03 -5.84 2.93
C GLY A 93 -18.70 -6.17 2.27
N THR A 94 -18.69 -7.02 1.25
CA THR A 94 -17.47 -7.38 0.50
C THR A 94 -16.97 -6.22 -0.34
N ALA A 95 -17.87 -5.48 -0.99
CA ALA A 95 -17.53 -4.27 -1.74
C ALA A 95 -16.90 -3.19 -0.83
N LEU A 96 -17.49 -2.94 0.34
CA LEU A 96 -16.96 -2.00 1.33
C LEU A 96 -15.59 -2.43 1.86
N ARG A 97 -15.40 -3.72 2.16
CA ARG A 97 -14.09 -4.24 2.61
C ARG A 97 -13.03 -4.09 1.52
N HIS A 98 -13.39 -4.34 0.26
CA HIS A 98 -12.50 -4.15 -0.87
C HIS A 98 -12.06 -2.69 -0.99
N ALA A 99 -13.02 -1.76 -1.01
CA ALA A 99 -12.74 -0.34 -1.16
C ALA A 99 -11.90 0.19 0.00
N THR A 100 -12.28 -0.14 1.25
CA THR A 100 -11.53 0.28 2.44
C THR A 100 -10.11 -0.30 2.49
N ALA A 101 -9.93 -1.56 2.10
CA ALA A 101 -8.59 -2.15 1.97
C ALA A 101 -7.75 -1.43 0.90
N GLY A 102 -8.34 -1.15 -0.27
CA GLY A 102 -7.67 -0.40 -1.34
C GLY A 102 -7.24 1.00 -0.91
N VAL A 103 -8.13 1.73 -0.24
CA VAL A 103 -7.82 3.04 0.36
C VAL A 103 -6.67 2.92 1.36
N GLY A 104 -6.75 1.96 2.27
CA GLY A 104 -5.73 1.75 3.31
C GLY A 104 -4.35 1.45 2.72
N TYR A 105 -4.28 0.60 1.69
CA TYR A 105 -3.00 0.29 1.03
C TYR A 105 -2.44 1.48 0.25
N ALA A 106 -3.28 2.25 -0.44
CA ALA A 106 -2.83 3.46 -1.14
C ALA A 106 -2.29 4.52 -0.15
N LEU A 107 -2.96 4.70 0.99
CA LEU A 107 -2.47 5.58 2.06
C LEU A 107 -1.17 5.06 2.68
N ALA A 108 -1.06 3.75 2.94
CA ALA A 108 0.17 3.15 3.46
C ALA A 108 1.36 3.37 2.51
N ALA A 109 1.13 3.26 1.20
CA ALA A 109 2.14 3.53 0.18
C ALA A 109 2.61 4.99 0.22
N ALA A 110 1.66 5.93 0.35
CA ALA A 110 1.97 7.35 0.48
C ALA A 110 2.74 7.67 1.77
N ILE A 111 2.36 7.07 2.90
CA ILE A 111 3.05 7.24 4.19
C ILE A 111 4.50 6.75 4.10
N LEU A 112 4.74 5.56 3.53
CA LEU A 112 6.10 5.03 3.38
C LEU A 112 6.96 5.91 2.47
N GLY A 113 6.39 6.45 1.38
CA GLY A 113 7.10 7.40 0.53
C GLY A 113 7.42 8.71 1.25
N ALA A 114 6.50 9.22 2.07
CA ALA A 114 6.69 10.44 2.85
C ALA A 114 7.75 10.28 3.96
N VAL A 115 7.85 9.10 4.58
CA VAL A 115 8.95 8.77 5.51
C VAL A 115 10.29 8.88 4.79
N GLY A 116 10.40 8.35 3.57
CA GLY A 116 11.59 8.49 2.73
C GLY A 116 12.01 9.94 2.50
N ILE A 117 11.04 10.80 2.16
CA ILE A 117 11.30 12.23 1.95
C ILE A 117 11.71 12.94 3.22
N GLY A 118 11.06 12.64 4.35
CA GLY A 118 11.45 13.23 5.63
C GLY A 118 12.88 12.90 6.04
N ILE A 119 13.38 11.71 5.67
CA ILE A 119 14.77 11.30 5.88
C ILE A 119 15.72 12.10 4.98
N ASP A 120 15.38 12.21 3.70
CA ASP A 120 16.18 12.92 2.70
C ASP A 120 16.34 14.40 3.09
N MET A 121 15.25 15.05 3.51
CA MET A 121 15.27 16.42 4.03
C MET A 121 16.12 16.59 5.30
N ALA A 122 16.25 15.52 6.10
CA ALA A 122 16.93 15.56 7.39
C ALA A 122 18.40 15.11 7.32
N SER A 123 18.86 14.56 6.19
CA SER A 123 20.21 14.05 6.01
C SER A 123 21.11 15.10 5.32
N PRO A 124 22.29 15.45 5.88
CA PRO A 124 23.24 16.31 5.19
C PRO A 124 23.81 15.56 3.98
N ALA A 125 23.58 16.09 2.78
CA ALA A 125 23.82 15.43 1.48
C ALA A 125 25.15 14.65 1.42
N VAL A 126 25.06 13.33 1.28
CA VAL A 126 26.18 12.48 0.86
C VAL A 126 25.84 11.87 -0.49
N ALA A 127 26.60 12.31 -1.51
CA ALA A 127 26.60 11.83 -2.89
C ALA A 127 25.29 12.06 -3.68
N SER A 128 25.30 13.11 -4.50
CA SER A 128 24.35 13.33 -5.58
C SER A 128 24.35 12.15 -6.55
N VAL A 129 23.38 11.25 -6.42
CA VAL A 129 23.04 10.28 -7.47
C VAL A 129 22.51 11.11 -8.66
N PRO A 130 22.87 10.79 -9.91
CA PRO A 130 22.26 11.46 -11.06
C PRO A 130 20.74 11.35 -10.98
N THR A 131 20.04 12.49 -11.00
CA THR A 131 18.57 12.60 -10.86
C THR A 131 17.78 11.72 -11.84
N ALA A 132 18.38 11.31 -12.95
CA ALA A 132 17.79 10.39 -13.91
C ALA A 132 17.66 8.93 -13.41
N LEU A 133 18.38 8.55 -12.34
CA LEU A 133 18.43 7.20 -11.79
C LEU A 133 17.93 7.11 -10.35
N GLU A 134 17.44 8.21 -9.77
CA GLU A 134 16.97 8.24 -8.39
C GLU A 134 15.48 7.87 -8.33
N PRO A 135 15.12 6.63 -7.93
CA PRO A 135 13.73 6.26 -7.80
C PRO A 135 13.08 7.10 -6.71
N SER A 136 12.05 7.87 -7.05
CA SER A 136 11.39 8.71 -6.04
C SER A 136 10.87 7.84 -4.89
N PHE A 137 11.05 8.31 -3.64
CA PHE A 137 10.66 7.55 -2.45
C PHE A 137 9.18 7.11 -2.47
N PHE A 138 8.33 7.85 -3.18
CA PHE A 138 6.94 7.48 -3.44
C PHE A 138 6.78 6.21 -4.27
N HIS A 139 7.63 5.99 -5.28
CA HIS A 139 7.64 4.71 -6.00
C HIS A 139 8.16 3.58 -5.11
N LEU A 140 9.17 3.82 -4.29
CA LEU A 140 9.68 2.81 -3.36
C LEU A 140 8.62 2.41 -2.32
N GLY A 141 7.95 3.38 -1.71
CA GLY A 141 6.84 3.13 -0.77
C GLY A 141 5.68 2.37 -1.42
N GLY A 142 5.31 2.76 -2.64
CA GLY A 142 4.32 2.05 -3.45
C GLY A 142 4.72 0.61 -3.76
N VAL A 143 5.95 0.40 -4.26
CA VAL A 143 6.46 -0.94 -4.62
C VAL A 143 6.47 -1.86 -3.41
N VAL A 144 6.89 -1.37 -2.24
CA VAL A 144 6.89 -2.14 -1.00
C VAL A 144 5.47 -2.60 -0.64
N VAL A 145 4.49 -1.69 -0.65
CA VAL A 145 3.10 -2.06 -0.32
C VAL A 145 2.50 -2.98 -1.37
N GLY A 146 2.73 -2.70 -2.66
CA GLY A 146 2.27 -3.53 -3.77
C GLY A 146 2.83 -4.95 -3.70
N ALA A 147 4.13 -5.10 -3.41
CA ALA A 147 4.78 -6.39 -3.25
C ALA A 147 4.25 -7.17 -2.03
N LEU A 148 4.09 -6.49 -0.89
CA LEU A 148 3.48 -7.10 0.31
C LEU A 148 2.06 -7.58 0.04
N TYR A 149 1.26 -6.75 -0.64
CA TYR A 149 -0.08 -7.10 -1.05
C TYR A 149 -0.08 -8.34 -1.95
N VAL A 150 0.68 -8.33 -3.05
CA VAL A 150 0.75 -9.46 -4.00
C VAL A 150 1.23 -10.73 -3.29
N GLY A 151 2.33 -10.66 -2.55
CA GLY A 151 2.87 -11.81 -1.83
C GLY A 151 1.88 -12.40 -0.82
N CYS A 152 1.25 -11.54 0.00
CA CYS A 152 0.25 -11.99 0.96
C CYS A 152 -1.00 -12.56 0.26
N GLN A 153 -1.42 -12.00 -0.87
CA GLN A 153 -2.56 -12.51 -1.61
C GLN A 153 -2.28 -13.86 -2.26
N LEU A 154 -1.12 -14.04 -2.89
CA LEU A 154 -0.69 -15.33 -3.45
C LEU A 154 -0.64 -16.40 -2.36
N TRP A 155 -0.10 -16.06 -1.19
CA TRP A 155 -0.07 -16.97 -0.04
C TRP A 155 -1.48 -17.32 0.51
N ARG A 156 -2.44 -16.41 0.36
CA ARG A 156 -3.85 -16.64 0.73
C ARG A 156 -4.60 -17.45 -0.31
N TYR A 157 -4.29 -17.29 -1.60
CA TYR A 157 -4.87 -18.09 -2.68
C TYR A 157 -4.51 -19.55 -2.52
N ASP A 158 -3.24 -19.88 -2.31
CA ASP A 158 -2.74 -21.24 -2.11
C ASP A 158 -3.52 -22.01 -1.00
N ALA A 159 -3.90 -21.29 0.06
CA ALA A 159 -4.65 -21.85 1.19
C ALA A 159 -6.16 -21.97 0.97
N ALA A 160 -6.74 -21.05 0.21
CA ALA A 160 -8.18 -20.86 0.12
C ALA A 160 -8.78 -21.34 -1.20
N VAL A 161 -7.95 -21.51 -2.24
CA VAL A 161 -8.33 -21.83 -3.61
C VAL A 161 -7.27 -22.79 -4.16
N ARG A 162 -7.58 -24.09 -4.22
CA ARG A 162 -6.61 -25.13 -4.63
C ARG A 162 -6.03 -24.94 -6.03
N GLN A 163 -6.73 -24.22 -6.92
CA GLN A 163 -6.28 -23.84 -8.26
C GLN A 163 -6.78 -22.42 -8.57
N PRO A 164 -6.00 -21.37 -8.25
CA PRO A 164 -6.38 -20.01 -8.59
C PRO A 164 -6.31 -19.80 -10.10
N ASP A 165 -7.36 -19.20 -10.66
CA ASP A 165 -7.41 -18.83 -12.08
C ASP A 165 -6.24 -17.86 -12.41
N PRO A 166 -5.43 -18.12 -13.45
CA PRO A 166 -4.34 -17.22 -13.85
C PRO A 166 -4.81 -15.79 -14.12
N ARG A 167 -6.08 -15.58 -14.51
CA ARG A 167 -6.67 -14.23 -14.65
C ARG A 167 -6.75 -13.50 -13.32
N VAL A 168 -7.05 -14.22 -12.24
CA VAL A 168 -7.13 -13.68 -10.88
C VAL A 168 -5.74 -13.34 -10.33
N ILE A 169 -4.75 -14.17 -10.65
CA ILE A 169 -3.34 -13.88 -10.36
C ILE A 169 -2.91 -12.61 -11.09
N GLY A 170 -3.16 -12.54 -12.39
CA GLY A 170 -2.84 -11.37 -13.22
C GLY A 170 -3.48 -10.09 -12.70
N ALA A 171 -4.79 -10.13 -12.38
CA ALA A 171 -5.48 -9.00 -11.79
C ALA A 171 -4.92 -8.60 -10.42
N THR A 172 -4.51 -9.56 -9.58
CA THR A 172 -3.85 -9.28 -8.30
C THR A 172 -2.53 -8.55 -8.50
N VAL A 173 -1.72 -8.96 -9.49
CA VAL A 173 -0.48 -8.26 -9.84
C VAL A 173 -0.76 -6.86 -10.36
N VAL A 174 -1.77 -6.68 -11.21
CA VAL A 174 -2.19 -5.36 -11.72
C VAL A 174 -2.63 -4.44 -10.57
N LEU A 175 -3.45 -4.95 -9.63
CA LEU A 175 -3.84 -4.21 -8.43
C LEU A 175 -2.62 -3.80 -7.59
N GLY A 176 -1.65 -4.71 -7.41
CA GLY A 176 -0.37 -4.39 -6.76
C GLY A 176 0.43 -3.31 -7.50
N GLY A 177 0.46 -3.36 -8.84
CA GLY A 177 1.08 -2.35 -9.68
C GLY A 177 0.40 -0.98 -9.57
N LEU A 178 -0.93 -0.94 -9.50
CA LEU A 178 -1.68 0.30 -9.26
C LEU A 178 -1.29 0.93 -7.92
N LEU A 179 -1.13 0.12 -6.87
CA LEU A 179 -0.62 0.60 -5.58
C LEU A 179 0.81 1.14 -5.70
N ALA A 180 1.66 0.53 -6.52
CA ALA A 180 3.03 0.97 -6.72
C ALA A 180 3.16 2.37 -7.33
N VAL A 181 2.26 2.70 -8.27
CA VAL A 181 2.27 4.00 -8.96
C VAL A 181 1.37 5.03 -8.23
N SER A 182 0.50 4.57 -7.32
CA SER A 182 -0.50 5.41 -6.64
C SER A 182 0.03 6.69 -6.00
N PRO A 183 1.15 6.69 -5.26
CA PRO A 183 1.57 7.89 -4.54
C PRO A 183 2.13 8.95 -5.50
N ALA A 184 2.78 8.52 -6.58
CA ALA A 184 3.30 9.42 -7.61
C ALA A 184 2.16 10.14 -8.35
N VAL A 185 1.10 9.42 -8.72
CA VAL A 185 -0.08 10.02 -9.38
C VAL A 185 -0.81 10.95 -8.42
N ALA A 186 -0.96 10.56 -7.16
CA ALA A 186 -1.63 11.38 -6.16
C ALA A 186 -0.99 12.77 -6.02
N LEU A 187 0.34 12.85 -6.00
CA LEU A 187 1.06 14.12 -5.88
C LEU A 187 1.01 14.93 -7.16
N TRP A 188 1.13 14.28 -8.32
CA TRP A 188 1.04 14.97 -9.60
C TRP A 188 -0.34 15.62 -9.80
N VAL A 189 -1.42 14.92 -9.44
CA VAL A 189 -2.79 15.40 -9.64
C VAL A 189 -3.28 16.31 -8.51
N PHE A 190 -3.01 15.96 -7.25
CA PHE A 190 -3.59 16.60 -6.06
C PHE A 190 -2.58 17.32 -5.17
N GLY A 191 -1.28 17.07 -5.37
CA GLY A 191 -0.20 17.82 -4.73
C GLY A 191 0.11 19.16 -5.41
N GLY A 192 -0.47 19.42 -6.59
CA GLY A 192 -0.36 20.71 -7.26
C GLY A 192 1.03 20.98 -7.87
N GLY A 193 1.56 20.05 -8.68
CA GLY A 193 2.63 20.34 -9.66
C GLY A 193 3.91 21.03 -9.17
N GLY A 194 4.20 21.02 -7.87
CA GLY A 194 5.30 21.78 -7.28
C GLY A 194 5.93 21.06 -6.10
N LEU A 195 6.87 20.18 -6.41
CA LEU A 195 8.14 20.04 -5.69
C LEU A 195 9.25 20.24 -6.72
#